data_AF-A0A3R9KY71-F1
#
_entry.id   AF-A0A3R9KY71-F1
#
_cell.length_a   1.000
_cell.length_b   1.000
_cell.length_c   1.000
_cell.angle_alpha   90.00
_cell.angle_beta   90.00
_cell.angle_gamma   90.00
#
_symmetry.space_group_name_H-M   'P 1'
#
loop_
_entity.id
_entity.type
_entity.pdbx_description
1 polymer ?
#
loop_
_entity_poly.entity_id
_entity_poly.type
_entity_poly.pdbx_seq_one_letter_code
_entity_poly.pdbx_strand_id
1 'polypeptide(L)'
;MSSYYRDVAARFRRRAAEAQAAKTEIDGKITKLKNASSKLATEIQSIGNKSRSLGQIIPLDSTSFKGSRQEDFEAQFYALGTHISNFCISHSNNKTAIDDKIRSLKSESEGLQSTINSYYRQARIYDCME
;
A
#
# COMPACT_ATOMS: atom_id res chain seq x y z
N MET A 1 31.83 25.60 31.88
CA MET A 1 30.60 24.78 31.84
C MET A 1 29.72 25.06 30.62
N SER A 2 29.69 26.28 30.06
CA SER A 2 28.88 26.62 28.86
C SER A 2 29.11 25.70 27.64
N SER A 3 30.36 25.26 27.37
CA SER A 3 30.62 24.40 26.21
C SER A 3 29.97 23.01 26.31
N TYR A 4 29.79 22.49 27.52
CA TYR A 4 29.21 21.14 27.73
C TYR A 4 27.74 21.10 27.30
N TYR A 5 26.93 22.06 27.76
CA TYR A 5 25.51 22.08 27.43
C TYR A 5 25.27 22.38 25.94
N ARG A 6 26.10 23.25 25.35
CA ARG A 6 26.11 23.49 23.91
C ARG A 6 26.40 22.22 23.09
N ASP A 7 27.39 21.43 23.50
CA ASP A 7 27.73 20.17 22.83
C ASP A 7 26.59 19.13 22.95
N VAL A 8 25.93 19.06 24.11
CA VAL A 8 24.79 18.17 24.32
C VAL A 8 23.61 18.60 23.43
N ALA A 9 23.29 19.89 23.37
CA ALA A 9 22.24 20.40 22.50
C ALA A 9 22.53 20.11 21.02
N ALA A 10 23.78 20.27 20.57
CA ALA A 10 24.21 19.93 19.21
C ALA A 10 24.00 18.44 18.89
N ARG A 11 24.29 17.53 19.83
CA ARG A 11 24.03 16.08 19.66
C ARG A 11 22.55 15.78 19.46
N PHE A 12 21.66 16.43 20.22
CA PHE A 12 20.21 16.25 20.04
C PHE A 12 19.72 16.75 18.68
N ARG A 13 20.21 17.91 18.22
CA ARG A 13 19.88 18.41 16.87
C ARG A 13 20.35 17.46 15.77
N ARG A 14 21.55 16.88 15.90
CA ARG A 14 22.05 15.88 14.94
C ARG A 14 21.15 14.64 14.91
N ARG A 15 20.76 14.11 16.07
CA ARG A 15 19.82 12.97 16.14
C ARG A 15 18.45 13.30 15.54
N ALA A 16 17.96 14.54 15.71
CA ALA A 16 16.73 14.99 15.08
C ALA A 16 16.85 15.01 13.54
N ALA A 17 17.99 15.45 13.00
CA ALA A 17 18.26 15.44 11.56
C ALA A 17 18.34 14.01 11.00
N GLU A 18 19.00 13.09 11.70
CA GLU A 18 19.07 11.67 11.33
C GLU A 18 17.66 11.04 11.31
N ALA A 19 16.82 11.30 12.32
CA ALA A 19 15.44 10.84 12.36
C ALA A 19 14.57 11.48 11.25
N GLN A 20 14.81 12.75 10.90
CA GLN A 20 14.12 13.43 9.80
C GLN A 20 14.44 12.80 8.45
N ALA A 21 15.68 12.39 8.21
CA ALA A 21 16.07 11.68 7.00
C ALA A 21 15.35 10.33 6.88
N ALA A 22 15.31 9.54 7.96
CA ALA A 22 14.58 8.27 8.00
C ALA A 22 13.07 8.48 7.75
N LYS A 23 12.47 9.51 8.36
CA LYS A 23 11.05 9.85 8.14
C LYS A 23 10.77 10.17 6.68
N THR A 24 11.63 10.96 6.05
CA THR A 24 11.51 11.35 4.64
C THR A 24 11.55 10.14 3.70
N GLU A 25 12.41 9.16 3.99
CA GLU A 25 12.46 7.90 3.24
C GLU A 25 11.15 7.11 3.36
N ILE A 26 10.60 7.00 4.58
CA ILE A 26 9.33 6.32 4.86
C ILE A 26 8.16 7.02 4.14
N ASP A 27 8.08 8.35 4.20
CA ASP A 27 7.06 9.13 3.50
C ASP A 27 7.13 8.91 1.98
N GLY A 28 8.35 8.80 1.44
CA GLY A 28 8.60 8.43 0.04
C GLY A 28 8.06 7.03 -0.29
N LYS A 29 8.30 6.03 0.57
CA LYS A 29 7.76 4.67 0.42
C LYS A 29 6.23 4.66 0.47
N ILE A 30 5.62 5.39 1.42
CA ILE A 30 4.16 5.54 1.53
C ILE A 30 3.58 6.08 0.22
N THR A 31 4.20 7.10 -0.36
CA THR A 31 3.73 7.72 -1.61
C THR A 31 3.75 6.73 -2.77
N LYS A 32 4.85 5.98 -2.94
CA LYS A 32 4.96 4.93 -3.96
C LYS A 32 3.88 3.84 -3.80
N LEU A 33 3.66 3.39 -2.57
CA LEU A 33 2.65 2.37 -2.27
C LEU A 33 1.23 2.86 -2.52
N LYS A 34 0.89 4.11 -2.19
CA LYS A 34 -0.42 4.71 -2.50
C LYS A 34 -0.70 4.71 -4.01
N ASN A 35 0.30 5.08 -4.81
CA ASN A 35 0.18 5.06 -6.27
C ASN A 35 -0.04 3.62 -6.79
N ALA A 36 0.68 2.64 -6.24
CA ALA A 36 0.49 1.23 -6.60
C ALA A 36 -0.92 0.72 -6.20
N SER A 37 -1.39 1.02 -4.99
CA SER A 37 -2.73 0.65 -4.51
C SER A 37 -3.83 1.23 -5.41
N SER A 38 -3.70 2.49 -5.85
CA SER A 38 -4.65 3.14 -6.75
C SER A 38 -4.68 2.50 -8.14
N LYS A 39 -3.51 2.12 -8.69
CA LYS A 39 -3.44 1.42 -9.98
C LYS A 39 -4.10 0.05 -9.90
N LEU A 40 -3.80 -0.72 -8.85
CA LEU A 40 -4.42 -2.02 -8.60
C LEU A 40 -5.93 -1.92 -8.46
N ALA A 41 -6.45 -0.90 -7.77
CA ALA A 41 -7.89 -0.68 -7.66
C ALA A 41 -8.56 -0.51 -9.04
N THR A 42 -7.91 0.23 -9.94
CA THR A 42 -8.40 0.44 -11.30
C THR A 42 -8.39 -0.85 -12.11
N GLU A 43 -7.32 -1.64 -12.01
CA GLU A 43 -7.20 -2.93 -12.70
C GLU A 43 -8.24 -3.93 -12.19
N ILE A 44 -8.43 -4.05 -10.87
CA ILE A 44 -9.45 -4.91 -10.26
C ILE A 44 -10.84 -4.54 -10.78
N GLN A 45 -11.17 -3.25 -10.85
CA GLN A 45 -12.45 -2.79 -11.40
C GLN A 45 -12.61 -3.18 -12.87
N SER A 46 -11.57 -2.99 -13.68
CA SER A 46 -11.57 -3.35 -15.11
C SER A 46 -11.79 -4.85 -15.31
N ILE A 47 -11.11 -5.70 -14.53
CA ILE A 47 -11.27 -7.15 -14.60
C ILE A 47 -12.66 -7.56 -14.13
N GLY A 48 -13.19 -6.95 -13.06
CA GLY A 48 -14.55 -7.18 -12.59
C GLY A 48 -15.60 -6.86 -13.67
N ASN A 49 -15.41 -5.78 -14.42
CA ASN A 49 -16.31 -5.42 -15.53
C ASN A 49 -16.25 -6.44 -16.69
N LYS A 50 -15.03 -6.88 -17.06
CA LYS A 50 -14.84 -7.93 -18.07
C LYS A 50 -15.47 -9.26 -17.64
N SER A 51 -15.31 -9.64 -16.38
CA SER A 51 -15.91 -10.85 -15.79
C SER A 51 -17.44 -10.84 -15.89
N ARG A 52 -18.09 -9.71 -15.56
CA ARG A 52 -19.55 -9.56 -15.72
C ARG A 52 -19.98 -9.65 -17.18
N SER A 53 -19.24 -9.02 -18.08
CA SER A 53 -19.53 -9.06 -19.52
C SER A 53 -19.45 -10.48 -20.07
N LEU A 54 -18.45 -11.26 -19.62
CA LEU A 54 -18.36 -12.69 -19.94
C LEU A 54 -19.58 -13.46 -19.38
N GLY A 55 -19.97 -13.24 -18.13
CA GLY A 55 -21.16 -13.88 -17.57
C GLY A 55 -22.46 -13.69 -18.36
N GLN A 56 -22.55 -12.63 -19.19
CA GLN A 56 -23.68 -12.37 -20.07
C GLN A 56 -23.65 -13.17 -21.39
N ILE A 57 -22.53 -13.78 -21.76
CA ILE A 57 -22.38 -14.56 -23.00
C ILE A 57 -22.97 -15.97 -22.86
N ILE A 58 -22.82 -16.61 -21.68
CA ILE A 58 -23.30 -17.99 -21.43
C ILE A 58 -24.79 -18.16 -21.80
N PRO A 59 -25.71 -17.28 -21.38
CA PRO A 59 -27.14 -17.46 -21.67
C PRO A 59 -27.47 -17.23 -23.15
N LEU A 60 -26.64 -16.49 -23.89
CA LEU A 60 -26.88 -16.12 -25.28
C LEU A 60 -26.38 -17.21 -26.26
N ASP A 61 -25.30 -17.91 -25.92
CA ASP A 61 -24.62 -18.84 -26.83
C ASP A 61 -24.82 -20.33 -26.51
N SER A 62 -25.34 -20.68 -25.32
CA SER A 62 -25.58 -22.07 -24.93
C SER A 62 -26.58 -22.81 -25.82
N THR A 63 -27.41 -22.08 -26.58
CA THR A 63 -28.37 -22.64 -27.53
C THR A 63 -27.83 -22.76 -28.96
N SER A 64 -26.69 -22.13 -29.27
CA SER A 64 -26.03 -22.14 -30.58
C SER A 64 -25.32 -23.47 -30.85
N PHE A 65 -24.82 -24.12 -29.80
CA PHE A 65 -24.15 -25.43 -29.84
C PHE A 65 -25.08 -26.53 -29.34
N LYS A 66 -24.83 -27.79 -29.74
CA LYS A 66 -25.62 -28.96 -29.30
C LYS A 66 -24.73 -30.13 -28.94
N GLY A 67 -25.19 -30.96 -28.01
CA GLY A 67 -24.50 -32.17 -27.57
C GLY A 67 -23.13 -31.88 -26.96
N SER A 68 -22.14 -32.73 -27.22
CA SER A 68 -20.80 -32.60 -26.64
C SER A 68 -20.13 -31.24 -26.89
N ARG A 69 -20.41 -30.57 -28.01
CA ARG A 69 -19.87 -29.23 -28.28
C ARG A 69 -20.40 -28.17 -27.32
N GLN A 70 -21.65 -28.29 -26.91
CA GLN A 70 -22.24 -27.41 -25.90
C GLN A 70 -21.59 -27.67 -24.54
N GLU A 71 -21.46 -28.94 -24.16
CA GLU A 71 -20.82 -29.36 -22.91
C GLU A 71 -19.36 -28.86 -22.83
N ASP A 72 -18.58 -29.02 -23.90
CA ASP A 72 -17.20 -28.54 -23.98
C ASP A 72 -17.11 -27.02 -23.88
N PHE A 73 -18.00 -26.29 -24.57
CA PHE A 73 -18.06 -24.84 -24.51
C PHE A 73 -18.39 -24.35 -23.09
N GLU A 74 -19.44 -24.89 -22.47
CA GLU A 74 -19.84 -24.54 -21.11
C GLU A 74 -18.71 -24.84 -20.12
N ALA A 75 -18.06 -26.00 -20.22
CA ALA A 75 -16.94 -26.37 -19.35
C ALA A 75 -15.75 -25.40 -19.46
N GLN A 76 -15.34 -25.04 -20.67
CA GLN A 76 -14.29 -24.04 -20.87
C GLN A 76 -14.68 -22.67 -20.32
N PHE A 77 -15.95 -22.29 -20.48
CA PHE A 77 -16.45 -21.02 -19.98
C PHE A 77 -16.47 -20.96 -18.45
N TYR A 78 -16.92 -22.01 -17.78
CA TYR A 78 -16.88 -22.11 -16.31
C TYR A 78 -15.45 -22.10 -15.77
N ALA A 79 -14.52 -22.79 -16.45
CA ALA A 79 -13.11 -22.76 -16.10
C ALA A 79 -12.54 -21.33 -16.21
N LEU A 80 -12.83 -20.62 -17.30
CA LEU A 80 -12.44 -19.23 -17.48
C LEU A 80 -13.02 -18.32 -16.39
N GLY A 81 -14.31 -18.48 -16.05
CA GLY A 81 -14.95 -17.74 -14.97
C GLY A 81 -14.25 -17.95 -13.62
N THR A 82 -13.88 -19.20 -13.32
CA THR A 82 -13.14 -19.56 -12.11
C THR A 82 -11.75 -18.91 -12.09
N HIS A 83 -11.02 -18.95 -13.21
CA HIS A 83 -9.70 -18.31 -13.33
C HIS A 83 -9.77 -16.80 -13.11
N ILE A 84 -10.74 -16.11 -13.71
CA ILE A 84 -10.91 -14.66 -13.54
C ILE A 84 -11.27 -14.32 -12.09
N SER A 85 -12.16 -15.10 -11.47
CA SER A 85 -12.53 -14.92 -10.06
C SER A 85 -11.30 -15.04 -9.15
N ASN A 86 -10.52 -16.11 -9.30
CA ASN A 86 -9.28 -16.31 -8.54
C ASN A 86 -8.26 -15.20 -8.77
N PHE A 87 -8.14 -14.71 -10.01
CA PHE A 87 -7.27 -13.59 -10.35
C PHE A 87 -7.69 -12.29 -9.64
N CYS A 88 -8.99 -11.97 -9.64
CA CYS A 88 -9.56 -10.83 -8.90
C CYS A 88 -9.33 -10.93 -7.39
N ILE A 89 -9.54 -12.11 -6.81
CA ILE A 89 -9.32 -12.36 -5.38
C ILE A 89 -7.84 -12.13 -5.03
N SER A 90 -6.92 -12.68 -5.83
CA SER A 90 -5.48 -12.50 -5.63
C SER A 90 -5.07 -11.01 -5.69
N HIS A 91 -5.57 -10.26 -6.67
CA HIS A 91 -5.29 -8.82 -6.78
C HIS A 91 -5.89 -8.02 -5.62
N SER A 92 -7.09 -8.39 -5.17
CA SER A 92 -7.73 -7.76 -4.01
C SER A 92 -6.92 -8.01 -2.73
N ASN A 93 -6.41 -9.24 -2.52
CA ASN A 93 -5.54 -9.57 -1.40
C ASN A 93 -4.24 -8.77 -1.44
N ASN A 94 -3.62 -8.64 -2.62
CA ASN A 94 -2.41 -7.83 -2.80
C ASN A 94 -2.66 -6.35 -2.47
N LYS A 95 -3.81 -5.81 -2.89
CA LYS A 95 -4.21 -4.44 -2.55
C LYS A 95 -4.35 -4.27 -1.04
N THR A 96 -5.04 -5.19 -0.36
CA THR A 96 -5.16 -5.19 1.11
C THR A 96 -3.78 -5.20 1.77
N ALA A 97 -2.87 -6.08 1.34
CA ALA A 97 -1.51 -6.15 1.89
C ALA A 97 -0.73 -4.82 1.72
N ILE A 98 -0.89 -4.14 0.58
CA ILE A 98 -0.30 -2.82 0.35
C ILE A 98 -0.91 -1.77 1.29
N ASP A 99 -2.24 -1.75 1.43
CA ASP A 99 -2.94 -0.81 2.31
C ASP A 99 -2.54 -1.01 3.78
N ASP A 100 -2.36 -2.25 4.22
CA ASP A 100 -1.86 -2.61 5.55
C ASP A 100 -0.44 -2.12 5.76
N LYS A 101 0.44 -2.30 4.75
CA LYS A 101 1.81 -1.79 4.83
C LYS A 101 1.85 -0.26 4.88
N ILE A 102 0.98 0.43 4.13
CA ILE A 102 0.82 1.88 4.22
C ILE A 102 0.43 2.30 5.64
N ARG A 103 -0.51 1.60 6.28
CA ARG A 103 -0.92 1.91 7.67
C ARG A 103 0.22 1.73 8.66
N SER A 104 0.98 0.64 8.55
CA SER A 104 2.17 0.40 9.38
C SER A 104 3.22 1.51 9.20
N LEU A 105 3.55 1.87 7.96
CA LEU A 105 4.54 2.92 7.68
C LEU A 105 4.08 4.31 8.14
N LYS A 106 2.78 4.62 8.09
CA LYS A 106 2.23 5.87 8.64
C LYS A 106 2.48 5.96 10.14
N SER A 107 2.19 4.89 10.88
CA SER A 107 2.45 4.82 12.32
C SER A 107 3.94 5.00 12.64
N GLU A 108 4.83 4.37 11.85
CA GLU A 108 6.28 4.53 11.99
C GLU A 108 6.72 6.00 11.73
N SER A 109 6.20 6.63 10.68
CA SER A 109 6.45 8.05 10.37
C SER A 109 5.98 8.98 11.50
N GLU A 110 4.80 8.73 12.08
CA GLU A 110 4.27 9.49 13.21
C GLU A 110 5.12 9.31 14.48
N GLY A 111 5.60 8.09 14.72
CA GLY A 111 6.56 7.78 15.79
C GLY A 111 7.88 8.56 15.62
N LEU A 112 8.42 8.58 14.39
CA LEU A 112 9.61 9.38 14.08
C LEU A 112 9.36 10.87 14.28
N GLN A 113 8.20 11.40 13.88
CA GLN A 113 7.85 12.80 14.11
C GLN A 113 7.84 13.13 15.61
N SER A 114 7.32 12.23 16.44
CA SER A 114 7.32 12.39 17.90
C SER A 114 8.73 12.38 18.47
N THR A 115 9.59 11.47 18.00
CA THR A 115 11.02 11.43 18.38
C THR A 115 11.76 12.70 17.99
N ILE A 116 11.55 13.20 16.77
CA ILE A 116 12.14 14.45 16.26
C ILE A 116 11.75 15.63 17.18
N ASN A 117 10.46 15.75 17.51
CA ASN A 117 9.96 16.80 18.40
C ASN A 117 10.59 16.70 19.79
N SER A 118 10.76 15.48 20.32
CA SER A 118 11.43 15.24 21.60
C SER A 118 12.90 15.68 21.58
N TYR A 119 13.66 15.32 20.54
CA TYR A 119 15.05 15.74 20.40
C TYR A 119 15.20 17.26 20.29
N TYR A 120 14.35 17.94 19.51
CA TYR A 120 14.39 19.40 19.46
C TYR A 120 13.97 20.07 20.78
N ARG A 121 13.08 19.45 21.55
CA ARG A 121 12.76 19.92 22.91
C ARG A 121 13.97 19.79 23.84
N GLN A 122 14.65 18.64 23.82
CA GLN A 122 15.86 18.43 24.63
C GLN A 122 16.98 19.40 24.25
N ALA A 123 17.23 19.60 22.96
CA ALA A 123 18.20 20.58 22.50
C ALA A 123 17.95 21.98 23.09
N ARG A 124 16.71 22.46 23.04
CA ARG A 124 16.31 23.76 23.61
C ARG A 124 16.51 23.84 25.12
N ILE A 125 16.22 22.77 25.86
CA ILE A 125 16.43 22.73 27.31
C ILE A 125 17.92 22.95 27.62
N TYR A 126 18.80 22.27 26.90
CA TYR A 126 20.25 22.39 27.10
C TYR A 126 20.80 23.73 26.62
N ASP A 127 20.26 24.32 25.54
CA ASP A 127 20.64 25.68 25.14
C ASP A 127 20.31 26.71 26.24
N CYS A 128 19.23 26.52 27.00
CA CYS A 128 18.84 27.41 28.10
C CYS A 128 19.63 27.17 29.40
N MET A 129 20.47 26.14 29.46
CA MET A 129 21.38 25.85 30.59
C MET A 129 22.78 26.43 30.35
N GLU A 130 23.03 27.02 29.17
CA GLU A 130 24.23 27.78 28.87
C GLU A 130 24.30 29.10 29.64
#